data_AF-A0A3M9YHI3-F1
#
_entry.id   AF-A0A3M9YHI3-F1
#
_cell.length_a   1.000
_cell.length_b   1.000
_cell.length_c   1.000
_cell.angle_alpha   90.00
_cell.angle_beta   90.00
_cell.angle_gamma   90.00
#
_symmetry.space_group_name_H-M   'P 1'
#
loop_
_entity.id
_entity.type
_entity.pdbx_description
1 polymer ?
#
loop_
_entity_poly.entity_id
_entity_poly.type
_entity_poly.pdbx_seq_one_letter_code
_entity_poly.pdbx_strand_id
1 'polypeptide(L)'
;MHLPSLSVLVALALGCHSVAAQDCRGNVSAMWRCLRPDNSNSGYTSSCCPRTNSFMENGACCTTNWRAFQSCCVTHNGYNAANG
;
A
#
# COMPACT_ATOMS: atom_id res chain seq x y z
N MET A 1 4.25 47.96 -28.08
CA MET A 1 4.32 46.50 -28.31
C MET A 1 4.08 45.83 -26.95
N HIS A 2 2.80 45.59 -26.64
CA HIS A 2 2.15 44.27 -26.58
C HIS A 2 2.58 43.45 -25.36
N LEU A 3 1.75 43.49 -24.30
CA LEU A 3 1.72 42.46 -23.26
C LEU A 3 1.23 41.13 -23.87
N PRO A 4 1.76 40.00 -23.38
CA PRO A 4 0.94 38.86 -23.02
C PRO A 4 1.15 38.60 -21.51
N SER A 5 0.12 38.70 -20.66
CA SER A 5 -0.93 37.70 -20.45
C SER A 5 -0.36 36.29 -20.32
N LEU A 6 -0.48 35.68 -19.13
CA LEU A 6 -1.15 34.40 -18.92
C LEU A 6 -0.98 33.90 -17.48
N SER A 7 -2.10 33.86 -16.78
CA SER A 7 -2.40 33.07 -15.59
C SER A 7 -2.02 31.60 -15.78
N VAL A 8 -1.42 30.95 -14.77
CA VAL A 8 -1.57 29.49 -14.52
C VAL A 8 -1.38 29.27 -13.01
N LEU A 9 -2.46 29.28 -12.25
CA LEU A 9 -3.20 28.10 -11.77
C LEU A 9 -2.49 27.33 -10.66
N VAL A 10 -3.06 27.53 -9.47
CA VAL A 10 -3.01 26.68 -8.28
C VAL A 10 -3.08 25.20 -8.67
N ALA A 11 -2.09 24.43 -8.26
CA ALA A 11 -2.17 22.98 -8.21
C ALA A 11 -2.22 22.52 -6.75
N LEU A 12 -3.33 22.80 -6.06
CA LEU A 12 -3.79 21.91 -5.00
C LEU A 12 -4.38 20.69 -5.71
N ALA A 13 -3.53 19.74 -6.05
CA ALA A 13 -3.99 18.40 -6.35
C ALA A 13 -4.46 17.77 -5.03
N LEU A 14 -5.73 18.01 -4.67
CA LEU A 14 -6.51 16.99 -4.00
C LEU A 14 -6.62 15.81 -4.97
N GLY A 15 -5.59 14.99 -5.00
CA GLY A 15 -5.73 13.63 -5.50
C GLY A 15 -6.49 12.86 -4.43
N CYS A 16 -7.75 12.55 -4.67
CA CYS A 16 -8.36 11.38 -4.08
C CYS A 16 -7.35 10.24 -4.20
N HIS A 17 -6.82 9.74 -3.08
CA HIS A 17 -5.88 8.62 -3.06
C HIS A 17 -6.67 7.36 -3.42
N SER A 18 -6.99 7.20 -4.70
CA SER A 18 -7.16 5.89 -5.30
C SER A 18 -5.91 5.11 -4.94
N VAL A 19 -6.07 4.16 -4.02
CA VAL A 19 -5.05 3.23 -3.53
C VAL A 19 -4.69 2.30 -4.69
N ALA A 20 -4.01 2.87 -5.68
CA ALA A 20 -3.52 2.13 -6.82
C ALA A 20 -2.25 1.42 -6.35
N ALA A 21 -2.20 0.12 -6.62
CA ALA A 21 -1.05 -0.76 -6.39
C ALA A 21 0.17 -0.32 -7.24
N GLN A 22 0.73 0.85 -6.91
CA GLN A 22 1.88 1.50 -7.57
C GLN A 22 3.15 1.46 -6.69
N ASP A 23 3.05 1.02 -5.43
CA ASP A 23 4.10 1.03 -4.40
C ASP A 23 4.78 -0.35 -4.21
N CYS A 24 5.04 -1.09 -5.29
CA CYS A 24 5.88 -2.28 -5.24
C CYS A 24 6.97 -2.25 -6.31
N ARG A 25 7.79 -1.19 -6.34
CA ARG A 25 8.93 -1.01 -7.27
C ARG A 25 8.70 -1.46 -8.73
N GLY A 26 7.48 -1.31 -9.24
CA GLY A 26 7.11 -1.72 -10.61
C GLY A 26 7.01 -3.23 -10.83
N ASN A 27 7.08 -4.05 -9.78
CA ASN A 27 6.77 -5.48 -9.85
C ASN A 27 5.26 -5.67 -9.62
N VAL A 28 4.65 -6.64 -10.32
CA VAL A 28 3.20 -6.94 -10.31
C VAL A 28 2.69 -7.47 -8.96
N SER A 29 3.48 -7.30 -7.91
CA SER A 29 3.19 -7.68 -6.54
C SER A 29 2.11 -6.74 -6.00
N ALA A 30 1.00 -7.31 -5.56
CA ALA A 30 0.02 -6.57 -4.78
C ALA A 30 0.63 -6.19 -3.42
N MET A 31 0.23 -5.02 -2.93
CA MET A 31 0.72 -4.47 -1.67
C MET A 31 -0.25 -4.89 -0.56
N TRP A 32 0.24 -5.56 0.48
CA TRP A 32 -0.62 -6.15 1.50
C TRP A 32 -0.30 -5.60 2.88
N ARG A 33 -1.34 -5.33 3.65
CA ARG A 33 -1.23 -4.90 5.04
C ARG A 33 -2.03 -5.83 5.92
N CYS A 34 -1.46 -6.10 7.08
CA CYS A 34 -2.12 -6.85 8.12
C CYS A 34 -2.80 -5.82 9.00
N LEU A 35 -4.12 -5.71 8.90
CA LEU A 35 -4.90 -4.68 9.57
C LEU A 35 -5.69 -5.26 10.73
N ARG A 36 -5.92 -4.42 11.74
CA ARG A 36 -6.91 -4.68 12.80
C ARG A 36 -8.33 -4.47 12.26
N PRO A 37 -9.39 -4.84 13.02
CA PRO A 37 -10.77 -4.63 12.60
C PRO A 37 -11.12 -3.14 12.44
N ASP A 38 -10.40 -2.26 13.14
CA ASP A 38 -10.48 -0.80 13.03
C ASP A 38 -9.65 -0.22 11.84
N ASN A 39 -9.16 -1.07 10.94
CA ASN A 39 -8.31 -0.71 9.79
C ASN A 39 -6.95 -0.08 10.14
N SER A 40 -6.52 -0.10 11.40
CA SER A 40 -5.16 0.30 11.76
C SER A 40 -4.13 -0.77 11.43
N ASN A 41 -2.88 -0.35 11.17
CA ASN A 41 -1.78 -1.26 10.92
C ASN A 41 -1.51 -2.10 12.17
N SER A 42 -1.53 -3.41 12.02
CA SER A 42 -1.40 -4.35 13.15
C SER A 42 -0.01 -4.40 13.76
N GLY A 43 1.01 -3.93 13.05
CA GLY A 43 2.41 -4.20 13.37
C GLY A 43 2.89 -5.59 12.94
N TYR A 44 1.99 -6.52 12.59
CA TYR A 44 2.32 -7.86 12.10
C TYR A 44 2.63 -7.89 10.60
N THR A 45 2.37 -6.80 9.87
CA THR A 45 2.64 -6.71 8.43
C THR A 45 4.08 -7.05 8.07
N SER A 46 5.07 -6.59 8.87
CA SER A 46 6.49 -6.91 8.67
C SER A 46 6.81 -8.37 8.96
N SER A 47 6.30 -8.91 10.07
CA SER A 47 6.51 -10.30 10.47
C SER A 47 5.86 -11.30 9.52
N CYS A 48 4.71 -10.94 8.96
CA CYS A 48 3.96 -11.76 8.02
C CYS A 48 4.41 -11.59 6.56
N CYS A 49 5.37 -10.70 6.28
CA CYS A 49 5.88 -10.53 4.94
C CYS A 49 6.76 -11.73 4.54
N PRO A 50 6.38 -12.53 3.53
CA PRO A 50 7.13 -13.73 3.17
C PRO A 50 8.54 -13.38 2.70
N ARG A 51 9.58 -14.14 3.11
CA ARG A 51 10.95 -13.82 2.68
C ARG A 51 11.21 -14.01 1.18
N THR A 52 10.43 -14.86 0.52
CA THR A 52 10.61 -15.16 -0.90
C THR A 52 9.75 -14.23 -1.75
N ASN A 53 10.35 -13.55 -2.72
CA ASN A 53 9.67 -12.64 -3.65
C ASN A 53 8.78 -11.59 -2.95
N SER A 54 9.17 -11.18 -1.73
CA SER A 54 8.48 -10.12 -1.02
C SER A 54 9.44 -9.17 -0.33
N PHE A 55 8.99 -7.94 -0.16
CA PHE A 55 9.74 -6.91 0.53
C PHE A 55 8.78 -5.94 1.21
N MET A 56 9.29 -5.23 2.21
CA MET A 56 8.53 -4.19 2.91
C MET A 56 8.70 -2.85 2.20
N GLU A 57 7.59 -2.19 1.90
CA GLU A 57 7.55 -0.84 1.32
C GLU A 57 6.45 -0.05 2.06
N ASN A 58 6.78 1.13 2.58
CA ASN A 58 5.82 2.02 3.27
C ASN A 58 4.96 1.37 4.39
N GLY A 59 5.53 0.39 5.10
CA GLY A 59 4.82 -0.33 6.17
C GLY A 59 3.78 -1.35 5.68
N ALA A 60 3.85 -1.71 4.39
CA ALA A 60 3.13 -2.77 3.74
C ALA A 60 4.09 -3.83 3.18
N CYS A 61 3.58 -5.04 2.96
CA CYS A 61 4.32 -6.13 2.34
C CYS A 61 3.96 -6.23 0.86
N CYS A 62 4.92 -5.92 0.01
CA CYS A 62 4.83 -6.21 -1.42
C CYS A 62 5.12 -7.68 -1.64
N THR A 63 4.09 -8.48 -1.96
CA THR A 63 4.28 -9.91 -2.22
C THR A 63 3.41 -10.39 -3.36
N THR A 64 3.97 -11.29 -4.18
CA THR A 64 3.17 -12.10 -5.12
C THR A 64 2.52 -13.30 -4.44
N ASN A 65 2.96 -13.65 -3.22
CA ASN A 65 2.46 -14.78 -2.44
C ASN A 65 1.45 -14.31 -1.38
N TRP A 66 0.34 -13.75 -1.84
CA TRP A 66 -0.72 -13.20 -0.98
C TRP A 66 -1.28 -14.25 -0.01
N ARG A 67 -1.35 -15.53 -0.41
CA ARG A 67 -1.89 -16.62 0.41
C ARG A 67 -1.03 -16.87 1.65
N ALA A 68 0.29 -16.82 1.51
CA ALA A 68 1.21 -16.94 2.65
C ALA A 68 1.06 -15.76 3.61
N PHE A 69 0.96 -14.53 3.08
CA PHE A 69 0.72 -13.33 3.87
C PHE A 69 -0.63 -13.38 4.62
N GLN A 70 -1.71 -13.73 3.91
CA GLN A 70 -3.04 -13.87 4.50
C GLN A 70 -3.04 -14.92 5.61
N SER A 71 -2.48 -16.10 5.36
CA SER A 71 -2.39 -17.19 6.34
C SER A 71 -1.69 -16.74 7.62
N CYS A 72 -0.58 -16.02 7.51
CA CYS A 72 0.09 -15.44 8.67
C CYS A 72 -0.79 -14.40 9.39
N CYS A 73 -1.43 -13.49 8.65
CA CYS A 73 -2.30 -12.48 9.24
C CYS A 73 -3.47 -13.06 10.04
N VAL A 74 -4.18 -14.03 9.47
CA VAL A 74 -5.35 -14.63 10.14
C VAL A 74 -4.97 -15.59 11.27
N THR A 75 -3.70 -16.01 11.35
CA THR A 75 -3.17 -16.71 12.53
C THR A 75 -3.18 -15.79 13.76
N HIS A 76 -3.06 -14.48 13.55
CA HIS A 76 -3.25 -13.51 14.61
C HIS A 76 -4.76 -13.22 14.75
N ASN A 77 -5.31 -13.50 15.94
CA ASN A 77 -6.73 -13.29 16.21
C ASN A 77 -7.12 -11.81 16.11
N GLY A 78 -8.16 -11.52 15.31
CA GLY A 78 -8.64 -10.16 15.10
C GLY A 78 -7.87 -9.37 14.03
N TYR A 79 -7.06 -10.03 13.19
CA TYR A 79 -6.34 -9.36 12.11
C TYR A 79 -6.71 -9.93 10.76
N ASN A 80 -6.75 -9.06 9.75
CA ASN A 80 -7.08 -9.44 8.38
C ASN A 80 -6.03 -8.88 7.42
N ALA A 81 -5.73 -9.67 6.38
CA ALA A 81 -4.97 -9.16 5.25
C ALA A 81 -5.88 -8.31 4.37
N ALA A 82 -5.47 -7.08 4.10
CA ALA A 82 -6.14 -6.16 3.20
C ALA A 82 -5.12 -5.62 2.18
N ASN A 83 -5.61 -5.28 1.00
CA ASN A 83 -4.80 -4.56 0.01
C ASN A 83 -4.49 -3.17 0.57
N GLY A 84 -3.21 -2.83 0.60
CA GLY A 84 -2.65 -1.67 1.29
C GLY A 84 -2.51 -0.43 0.45
#